data_AF-A0A9W6QES6-F1
#
_entry.id   AF-A0A9W6QES6-F1
#
_cell.length_a   1.000
_cell.length_b   1.000
_cell.length_c   1.000
_cell.angle_alpha   90.00
_cell.angle_beta   90.00
_cell.angle_gamma   90.00
#
_symmetry.space_group_name_H-M   'P 1'
#
loop_
_entity.id
_entity.type
_entity.pdbx_description
1 polymer ?
#
loop_
_entity_poly.entity_id
_entity_poly.type
_entity_poly.pdbx_seq_one_letter_code
_entity_poly.pdbx_strand_id
1 'polypeptide(L)'
;MPRPAWSSSTPRPGCAAPERAPPAGPSRPWKRHRPRRRGGVGPGAPVPAGPKLADWFAWLGTGLPLRVERAHPQGRGGDGAVCLTAAALKQLGLPATLPSTDKALNALQAKLAKAAAAVGMEVSESIGPMFRAFRRAGSAGGPKTSQQVTVAPWLGQGDARQQAVSALAAPLATAPDGTRDGQTFAHRYRAFTADLGVAPGATTASTAMLHLDAVRPRVEWTEDEATGEWSSHLREGALPAGDRCVPIAAGARHPLTHELLSQGRAVCEEEDYKWWARQLTDEEAARSFAVAVDVCASYLSVTDSPPLPIGELEHVSNPSWGKGKTAGLWLADFTGVEVDELLPHPATFHGRPATGPGWYATPTVAYMASMYGFDPATITEAYLSTHTAPLLKEWTTRVRGGYKRVYADLGLADGQGPEEFLTAYAVHKEVGTDAVQANALTLGSLYKNIYKGGIGKWSDSARHLDDEQWLEKVAASWSYRPEIRFHIIAAARIAAHRRMRKTYLLTGRAPFAVNVDSYLYATDAPSPLELLPLKDDGSPVPGALRLGIAPDSHKHESSIPLQEAVKAMERREHPSKLTHSYATDGTYTGPERASETSGTESTDEQKEGEN
;
A
#
# COMPACT_ATOMS: atom_id res chain seq x y z
N MET A 1 4.32 31.93 -56.86
CA MET A 1 3.27 32.84 -57.38
C MET A 1 2.62 33.58 -56.21
N PRO A 2 1.86 34.69 -56.41
CA PRO A 2 1.74 35.76 -55.41
C PRO A 2 0.46 35.79 -54.52
N ARG A 3 0.50 36.76 -53.59
CA ARG A 3 -0.51 37.38 -52.67
C ARG A 3 -1.92 37.62 -53.26
N PRO A 4 -3.01 37.80 -52.45
CA PRO A 4 -3.22 38.83 -51.39
C PRO A 4 -3.78 38.26 -50.04
N ALA A 5 -3.97 38.96 -48.89
CA ALA A 5 -4.38 40.34 -48.51
C ALA A 5 -5.87 40.65 -48.85
N TRP A 6 -6.70 41.41 -48.10
CA TRP A 6 -6.61 42.28 -46.89
C TRP A 6 -8.07 42.43 -46.31
N SER A 7 -8.50 43.15 -45.25
CA SER A 7 -7.95 44.01 -44.17
C SER A 7 -9.06 44.33 -43.11
N SER A 8 -8.70 44.92 -41.94
CA SER A 8 -9.54 45.75 -41.00
C SER A 8 -10.81 45.14 -40.32
N SER A 9 -11.17 45.30 -39.03
CA SER A 9 -10.85 46.17 -37.86
C SER A 9 -11.82 47.35 -37.55
N THR A 10 -12.60 47.27 -36.46
CA THR A 10 -12.92 48.38 -35.50
C THR A 10 -13.74 47.88 -34.28
N PRO A 11 -13.81 48.61 -33.13
CA PRO A 11 -14.17 48.03 -31.82
C PRO A 11 -15.43 48.61 -31.14
N ARG A 12 -15.80 48.06 -29.97
CA ARG A 12 -16.66 48.69 -28.92
C ARG A 12 -16.21 48.28 -27.49
N PRO A 13 -16.75 48.88 -26.40
CA PRO A 13 -15.90 49.42 -25.32
C PRO A 13 -15.62 48.46 -24.16
N GLY A 14 -14.64 48.85 -23.32
CA GLY A 14 -14.15 48.03 -22.21
C GLY A 14 -14.84 48.25 -20.86
N CYS A 15 -14.44 47.43 -19.89
CA CYS A 15 -14.68 47.59 -18.46
C CYS A 15 -13.32 47.60 -17.71
N ALA A 16 -13.31 48.03 -16.45
CA ALA A 16 -12.07 48.34 -15.72
C ALA A 16 -11.17 47.12 -15.43
N ALA A 17 -9.86 47.35 -15.39
CA ALA A 17 -8.87 46.34 -15.04
C ALA A 17 -8.68 46.24 -13.51
N PRO A 18 -8.66 45.02 -12.91
CA PRO A 18 -8.21 44.83 -11.53
C PRO A 18 -6.68 44.94 -11.43
N GLU A 19 -6.20 45.27 -10.23
CA GLU A 19 -4.77 45.47 -9.97
C GLU A 19 -3.93 44.19 -10.12
N ARG A 20 -2.66 44.35 -10.50
CA ARG A 20 -1.70 43.24 -10.54
C ARG A 20 -1.34 42.80 -9.12
N ALA A 21 -1.69 41.56 -8.77
CA ALA A 21 -1.12 40.90 -7.60
C ALA A 21 0.42 40.82 -7.71
N PRO A 22 1.16 41.04 -6.60
CA PRO A 22 2.63 40.95 -6.60
C PRO A 22 3.11 39.50 -6.80
N PRO A 23 4.31 39.29 -7.37
CA PRO A 23 4.84 37.94 -7.62
C PRO A 23 5.11 37.19 -6.31
N ALA A 24 4.81 35.89 -6.31
CA ALA A 24 5.03 35.02 -5.16
C ALA A 24 6.53 34.87 -4.84
N GLY A 25 6.92 35.28 -3.63
CA GLY A 25 8.29 35.11 -3.13
C GLY A 25 8.63 33.65 -2.79
N PRO A 26 9.92 33.28 -2.75
CA PRO A 26 10.35 31.90 -2.55
C PRO A 26 10.00 31.37 -1.15
N SER A 27 9.56 30.11 -1.10
CA SER A 27 9.22 29.39 0.13
C SER A 27 10.42 29.26 1.06
N ARG A 28 10.31 29.82 2.27
CA ARG A 28 11.36 29.70 3.31
C ARG A 28 11.12 28.49 4.22
N PRO A 29 12.19 27.84 4.71
CA PRO A 29 12.10 26.52 5.34
C PRO A 29 11.49 26.55 6.75
N TRP A 30 10.85 25.44 7.09
CA TRP A 30 10.22 25.15 8.38
C TRP A 30 11.24 25.20 9.54
N LYS A 31 11.02 26.02 10.57
CA LYS A 31 11.95 26.11 11.71
C LYS A 31 11.74 24.99 12.75
N ARG A 32 12.85 24.51 13.31
CA ARG A 32 12.94 23.45 14.34
C ARG A 32 12.36 23.88 15.72
N HIS A 33 12.10 22.86 16.54
CA HIS A 33 11.49 22.91 17.88
C HIS A 33 12.18 23.80 18.94
N ARG A 34 11.41 24.11 20.00
CA ARG A 34 11.88 24.20 21.40
C ARG A 34 10.99 23.34 22.33
N PRO A 35 11.46 22.92 23.53
CA PRO A 35 10.89 21.77 24.24
C PRO A 35 9.99 22.06 25.46
N ARG A 36 9.17 21.04 25.80
CA ARG A 36 8.56 20.69 27.11
C ARG A 36 7.75 21.73 27.92
N ARG A 37 6.46 21.42 28.08
CA ARG A 37 5.83 21.21 29.41
C ARG A 37 5.31 19.78 29.50
N ARG A 38 5.15 19.23 30.71
CA ARG A 38 4.48 17.91 30.92
C ARG A 38 2.98 18.06 30.67
N GLY A 39 2.35 17.08 30.01
CA GLY A 39 0.92 17.13 29.67
C GLY A 39 0.64 17.99 28.43
N GLY A 40 1.12 17.56 27.26
CA GLY A 40 1.01 18.32 26.01
C GLY A 40 -0.33 18.14 25.29
N VAL A 41 -1.31 18.98 25.59
CA VAL A 41 -2.31 19.37 24.59
C VAL A 41 -1.58 20.17 23.48
N GLY A 42 -1.97 20.00 22.22
CA GLY A 42 -1.35 20.69 21.09
C GLY A 42 -1.42 22.22 21.23
N PRO A 43 -0.40 22.97 20.79
CA PRO A 43 -0.33 24.42 20.99
C PRO A 43 -1.55 25.13 20.39
N GLY A 44 -2.32 25.81 21.24
CA GLY A 44 -3.53 26.55 20.86
C GLY A 44 -4.86 25.84 21.14
N ALA A 45 -4.88 24.53 21.44
CA ALA A 45 -6.11 23.86 21.86
C ALA A 45 -6.39 24.10 23.37
N PRO A 46 -7.67 24.27 23.77
CA PRO A 46 -8.04 24.56 25.17
C PRO A 46 -7.74 23.38 26.10
N VAL A 47 -7.75 23.65 27.41
CA VAL A 47 -7.70 22.63 28.48
C VAL A 47 -9.13 22.20 28.85
N PRO A 48 -9.40 20.94 29.27
CA PRO A 48 -10.69 20.55 29.79
C PRO A 48 -11.20 21.47 30.91
N ALA A 49 -12.50 21.78 30.90
CA ALA A 49 -13.11 22.80 31.77
C ALA A 49 -13.16 22.41 33.27
N GLY A 50 -12.84 21.15 33.60
CA GLY A 50 -12.86 20.62 34.95
C GLY A 50 -12.50 19.14 34.98
N PRO A 51 -12.50 18.50 36.17
CA PRO A 51 -12.10 17.10 36.33
C PRO A 51 -13.23 16.09 36.07
N LYS A 52 -14.49 16.50 35.88
CA LYS A 52 -15.62 15.58 35.72
C LYS A 52 -15.72 15.08 34.27
N LEU A 53 -16.33 13.92 34.11
CA LEU A 53 -16.57 13.31 32.80
C LEU A 53 -17.43 14.20 31.88
N ALA A 54 -18.39 14.95 32.43
CA ALA A 54 -19.17 15.94 31.67
C ALA A 54 -18.33 17.14 31.21
N ASP A 55 -17.44 17.66 32.06
CA ASP A 55 -16.53 18.76 31.73
C ASP A 55 -15.58 18.37 30.57
N TRP A 56 -15.17 17.09 30.52
CA TRP A 56 -14.38 16.52 29.44
C TRP A 56 -15.18 16.32 28.14
N PHE A 57 -16.43 15.85 28.20
CA PHE A 57 -17.29 15.80 27.01
C PHE A 57 -17.62 17.20 26.48
N ALA A 58 -17.81 18.20 27.34
CA ALA A 58 -17.99 19.60 26.93
C ALA A 58 -16.76 20.13 26.20
N TRP A 59 -15.56 19.76 26.67
CA TRP A 59 -14.28 20.08 26.04
C TRP A 59 -14.10 19.44 24.64
N LEU A 60 -14.47 18.16 24.45
CA LEU A 60 -14.57 17.58 23.11
C LEU A 60 -15.59 18.32 22.22
N GLY A 61 -16.64 18.84 22.86
CA GLY A 61 -17.71 19.64 22.29
C GLY A 61 -17.34 21.04 21.80
N THR A 62 -16.15 21.57 22.09
CA THR A 62 -15.76 22.95 21.71
C THR A 62 -15.24 23.08 20.27
N GLY A 63 -15.24 22.01 19.48
CA GLY A 63 -14.69 22.02 18.11
C GLY A 63 -13.16 22.03 18.06
N LEU A 64 -12.51 21.19 18.88
CA LEU A 64 -11.05 21.06 18.93
C LEU A 64 -10.42 20.89 17.53
N PRO A 65 -9.34 21.62 17.19
CA PRO A 65 -8.70 21.61 15.87
C PRO A 65 -7.80 20.37 15.67
N LEU A 66 -8.42 19.19 15.74
CA LEU A 66 -7.76 17.88 15.66
C LEU A 66 -8.12 17.10 14.38
N ARG A 67 -8.96 17.67 13.51
CA ARG A 67 -9.48 17.02 12.30
C ARG A 67 -8.36 16.56 11.37
N VAL A 68 -8.62 15.48 10.63
CA VAL A 68 -7.79 15.09 9.49
C VAL A 68 -8.28 15.85 8.27
N GLU A 69 -7.40 16.65 7.67
CA GLU A 69 -7.74 17.44 6.48
C GLU A 69 -8.11 16.56 5.28
N ARG A 70 -9.08 17.01 4.47
CA ARG A 70 -9.51 16.26 3.28
C ARG A 70 -8.36 16.16 2.27
N ALA A 71 -8.06 14.95 1.81
CA ALA A 71 -6.98 14.72 0.84
C ALA A 71 -7.34 15.14 -0.61
N HIS A 72 -8.63 15.32 -0.90
CA HIS A 72 -9.20 15.73 -2.20
C HIS A 72 -10.32 16.78 -1.98
N PRO A 73 -10.59 17.72 -2.92
CA PRO A 73 -11.65 18.73 -2.75
C PRO A 73 -13.06 18.16 -2.53
N GLN A 74 -13.51 17.23 -3.39
CA GLN A 74 -14.76 16.46 -3.18
C GLN A 74 -14.63 15.38 -2.07
N GLY A 75 -13.48 15.30 -1.39
CA GLY A 75 -13.21 14.34 -0.34
C GLY A 75 -13.73 14.80 1.02
N ARG A 76 -13.97 13.84 1.92
CA ARG A 76 -14.40 14.10 3.29
C ARG A 76 -13.19 14.24 4.22
N GLY A 77 -13.21 15.23 5.11
CA GLY A 77 -12.25 15.31 6.21
C GLY A 77 -12.55 14.25 7.28
N GLY A 78 -11.52 13.77 7.97
CA GLY A 78 -11.65 12.78 9.04
C GLY A 78 -11.83 13.40 10.42
N ASP A 79 -12.41 12.62 11.34
CA ASP A 79 -12.43 12.95 12.77
C ASP A 79 -11.01 12.90 13.35
N GLY A 80 -10.73 13.78 14.32
CA GLY A 80 -9.46 13.75 15.05
C GLY A 80 -9.46 12.69 16.15
N ALA A 81 -8.29 12.38 16.70
CA ALA A 81 -8.16 11.47 17.84
C ALA A 81 -7.74 12.19 19.14
N VAL A 82 -8.35 11.76 20.24
CA VAL A 82 -7.98 12.09 21.62
C VAL A 82 -7.59 10.81 22.35
N CYS A 83 -6.43 10.82 23.02
CA CYS A 83 -5.94 9.68 23.78
C CYS A 83 -6.20 9.86 25.29
N LEU A 84 -6.87 8.89 25.92
CA LEU A 84 -7.01 8.79 27.36
C LEU A 84 -5.91 7.88 27.95
N THR A 85 -5.07 8.47 28.79
CA THR A 85 -4.02 7.77 29.55
C THR A 85 -4.55 7.24 30.89
N ALA A 86 -3.81 6.34 31.55
CA ALA A 86 -4.20 5.80 32.86
C ALA A 86 -4.46 6.89 33.93
N ALA A 87 -3.70 7.99 33.90
CA ALA A 87 -3.92 9.15 34.77
C ALA A 87 -5.26 9.85 34.47
N ALA A 88 -5.61 10.02 33.19
CA ALA A 88 -6.89 10.59 32.78
C ALA A 88 -8.07 9.69 33.16
N LEU A 89 -7.95 8.35 33.02
CA LEU A 89 -8.98 7.41 33.48
C LEU A 89 -9.22 7.53 34.99
N LYS A 90 -8.14 7.59 35.79
CA LYS A 90 -8.24 7.81 37.25
C LYS A 90 -8.95 9.13 37.59
N GLN A 91 -8.62 10.22 36.89
CA GLN A 91 -9.23 11.54 37.10
C GLN A 91 -10.71 11.58 36.73
N LEU A 92 -11.10 10.98 35.60
CA LEU A 92 -12.47 10.93 35.10
C LEU A 92 -13.32 9.83 35.80
N GLY A 93 -12.72 9.05 36.69
CA GLY A 93 -13.37 7.92 37.37
C GLY A 93 -13.77 6.79 36.42
N LEU A 94 -12.98 6.53 35.38
CA LEU A 94 -13.18 5.45 34.41
C LEU A 94 -12.36 4.20 34.81
N PRO A 95 -12.82 2.98 34.45
CA PRO A 95 -12.09 1.73 34.72
C PRO A 95 -10.65 1.73 34.16
N ALA A 96 -9.68 1.21 34.92
CA ALA A 96 -8.29 1.12 34.47
C ALA A 96 -8.09 0.06 33.36
N THR A 97 -8.86 -1.03 33.40
CA THR A 97 -9.01 -2.05 32.36
C THR A 97 -10.40 -1.98 31.75
N LEU A 98 -10.57 -2.49 30.53
CA LEU A 98 -11.89 -2.61 29.91
C LEU A 98 -12.74 -3.63 30.70
N PRO A 99 -14.02 -3.37 31.00
CA PRO A 99 -14.87 -4.33 31.70
C PRO A 99 -15.12 -5.59 30.86
N SER A 100 -14.88 -6.76 31.45
CA SER A 100 -14.96 -8.07 30.78
C SER A 100 -16.32 -8.77 30.90
N THR A 101 -17.36 -8.08 31.40
CA THR A 101 -18.72 -8.63 31.53
C THR A 101 -19.74 -7.62 31.05
N ASP A 102 -20.77 -8.08 30.32
CA ASP A 102 -21.79 -7.23 29.71
C ASP A 102 -22.45 -6.29 30.71
N LYS A 103 -22.75 -6.79 31.92
CA LYS A 103 -23.31 -5.98 33.02
C LYS A 103 -22.44 -4.78 33.37
N ALA A 104 -21.11 -4.95 33.40
CA ALA A 104 -20.16 -3.89 33.71
C ALA A 104 -19.85 -2.99 32.50
N LEU A 105 -19.84 -3.56 31.28
CA LEU A 105 -19.67 -2.80 30.04
C LEU A 105 -20.88 -1.89 29.77
N ASN A 106 -22.10 -2.41 29.94
CA ASN A 106 -23.36 -1.65 29.85
C ASN A 106 -23.42 -0.54 30.91
N ALA A 107 -22.94 -0.79 32.14
CA ALA A 107 -22.84 0.24 33.17
C ALA A 107 -21.83 1.34 32.81
N LEU A 108 -20.70 1.00 32.18
CA LEU A 108 -19.72 1.95 31.64
C LEU A 108 -20.30 2.77 30.49
N GLN A 109 -20.99 2.12 29.54
CA GLN A 109 -21.66 2.76 28.41
C GLN A 109 -22.75 3.74 28.89
N ALA A 110 -23.61 3.33 29.83
CA ALA A 110 -24.62 4.19 30.43
C ALA A 110 -24.00 5.39 31.17
N LYS A 111 -22.86 5.21 31.85
CA LYS A 111 -22.10 6.30 32.49
C LYS A 111 -21.53 7.29 31.47
N LEU A 112 -20.94 6.80 30.38
CA LEU A 112 -20.41 7.63 29.29
C LEU A 112 -21.54 8.40 28.59
N ALA A 113 -22.59 7.71 28.16
CA ALA A 113 -23.74 8.30 27.48
C ALA A 113 -24.45 9.36 28.33
N LYS A 114 -24.68 9.10 29.63
CA LYS A 114 -25.29 10.09 30.55
C LYS A 114 -24.43 11.34 30.72
N ALA A 115 -23.10 11.20 30.77
CA ALA A 115 -22.18 12.33 30.90
C ALA A 115 -22.03 13.14 29.60
N ALA A 116 -22.12 12.48 28.44
CA ALA A 116 -22.15 13.14 27.13
C ALA A 116 -23.47 13.89 26.91
N ALA A 117 -24.61 13.23 27.17
CA ALA A 117 -25.94 13.82 26.95
C ALA A 117 -26.17 15.10 27.78
N ALA A 118 -25.61 15.16 28.99
CA ALA A 118 -25.65 16.33 29.87
C ALA A 118 -25.01 17.61 29.28
N VAL A 119 -24.24 17.48 28.19
CA VAL A 119 -23.56 18.59 27.48
C VAL A 119 -23.86 18.60 25.98
N GLY A 120 -24.95 17.95 25.58
CA GLY A 120 -25.39 17.86 24.18
C GLY A 120 -24.41 17.08 23.30
N MET A 121 -23.76 16.05 23.85
CA MET A 121 -22.89 15.13 23.13
C MET A 121 -23.48 13.71 23.19
N GLU A 122 -23.06 12.86 22.25
CA GLU A 122 -23.37 11.44 22.15
C GLU A 122 -22.07 10.63 22.13
N VAL A 123 -22.17 9.33 22.39
CA VAL A 123 -21.09 8.35 22.20
C VAL A 123 -21.56 7.20 21.30
N SER A 124 -20.64 6.54 20.60
CA SER A 124 -20.97 5.34 19.83
C SER A 124 -21.47 4.21 20.73
N GLU A 125 -22.44 3.44 20.23
CA GLU A 125 -23.04 2.31 20.94
C GLU A 125 -22.01 1.25 21.32
N SER A 126 -21.08 0.94 20.40
CA SER A 126 -19.89 0.17 20.75
C SER A 126 -18.92 1.04 21.55
N ILE A 127 -18.73 0.66 22.81
CA ILE A 127 -17.65 1.11 23.68
C ILE A 127 -16.60 0.02 23.74
N GLY A 128 -15.33 0.40 23.68
CA GLY A 128 -14.18 -0.51 23.71
C GLY A 128 -12.89 0.31 23.83
N PRO A 129 -11.73 -0.26 23.45
CA PRO A 129 -10.45 0.44 23.47
C PRO A 129 -10.43 1.69 22.57
N MET A 130 -11.33 1.73 21.58
CA MET A 130 -11.66 2.91 20.79
C MET A 130 -13.19 3.07 20.74
N PHE A 131 -13.66 4.31 20.77
CA PHE A 131 -15.06 4.70 20.56
C PHE A 131 -15.13 6.10 19.94
N ARG A 132 -16.32 6.58 19.52
CA ARG A 132 -16.50 7.96 19.05
C ARG A 132 -17.32 8.78 20.04
N ALA A 133 -17.01 10.08 20.13
CA ALA A 133 -17.80 11.06 20.86
C ALA A 133 -18.15 12.22 19.91
N PHE A 134 -19.43 12.55 19.77
CA PHE A 134 -19.93 13.42 18.70
C PHE A 134 -21.15 14.27 19.10
N ARG A 135 -21.52 15.22 18.24
CA ARG A 135 -22.76 16.01 18.30
C ARG A 135 -23.33 16.12 16.90
N ARG A 136 -24.62 15.84 16.72
CA ARG A 136 -25.31 15.97 15.42
C ARG A 136 -25.54 17.43 15.06
N ALA A 137 -25.84 17.71 13.79
CA ALA A 137 -26.31 19.04 13.40
C ALA A 137 -27.67 19.33 14.06
N GLY A 138 -27.90 20.57 14.51
CA GLY A 138 -29.13 20.97 15.20
C GLY A 138 -29.24 20.55 16.67
N SER A 139 -28.36 19.69 17.18
CA SER A 139 -28.33 19.35 18.61
C SER A 139 -27.89 20.54 19.48
N ALA A 140 -28.44 20.63 20.69
CA ALA A 140 -28.05 21.63 21.68
C ALA A 140 -26.56 21.51 22.07
N GLY A 141 -25.97 22.61 22.55
CA GLY A 141 -24.61 22.65 23.11
C GLY A 141 -23.50 23.05 22.12
N GLY A 142 -23.78 23.25 20.84
CA GLY A 142 -22.84 23.84 19.88
C GLY A 142 -22.90 23.24 18.47
N PRO A 143 -21.93 23.54 17.59
CA PRO A 143 -21.88 23.02 16.23
C PRO A 143 -21.62 21.51 16.18
N LYS A 144 -21.92 20.90 15.03
CA LYS A 144 -21.64 19.48 14.72
C LYS A 144 -20.14 19.19 14.92
N THR A 145 -19.84 18.25 15.81
CA THR A 145 -18.48 17.78 16.10
C THR A 145 -18.45 16.26 16.15
N SER A 146 -17.29 15.67 15.92
CA SER A 146 -17.04 14.24 16.13
C SER A 146 -15.54 14.04 16.31
N GLN A 147 -15.17 13.19 17.27
CA GLN A 147 -13.80 12.85 17.61
C GLN A 147 -13.72 11.36 17.96
N GLN A 148 -12.65 10.71 17.52
CA GLN A 148 -12.26 9.38 17.95
C GLN A 148 -11.62 9.45 19.35
N VAL A 149 -12.12 8.68 20.29
CA VAL A 149 -11.51 8.48 21.61
C VAL A 149 -10.74 7.17 21.59
N THR A 150 -9.46 7.21 21.95
CA THR A 150 -8.60 6.03 22.07
C THR A 150 -8.16 5.89 23.53
N VAL A 151 -8.39 4.74 24.15
CA VAL A 151 -8.09 4.52 25.57
C VAL A 151 -6.87 3.62 25.69
N ALA A 152 -5.69 4.22 25.87
CA ALA A 152 -4.41 3.52 25.80
C ALA A 152 -4.29 2.32 26.77
N PRO A 153 -4.76 2.40 28.04
CA PRO A 153 -4.77 1.25 28.95
C PRO A 153 -5.65 0.07 28.49
N TRP A 154 -6.63 0.30 27.62
CA TRP A 154 -7.58 -0.74 27.15
C TRP A 154 -7.17 -1.39 25.82
N LEU A 155 -6.18 -0.86 25.09
CA LEU A 155 -5.78 -1.40 23.77
C LEU A 155 -5.42 -2.90 23.87
N GLY A 156 -5.84 -3.71 22.90
CA GLY A 156 -5.67 -5.18 22.96
C GLY A 156 -6.44 -5.89 24.08
N GLN A 157 -7.44 -5.24 24.70
CA GLN A 157 -8.42 -5.87 25.58
C GLN A 157 -9.79 -5.89 24.89
N GLY A 158 -10.70 -6.74 25.38
CA GLY A 158 -12.06 -6.87 24.87
C GLY A 158 -12.27 -8.08 23.98
N ASP A 159 -13.41 -8.12 23.30
CA ASP A 159 -13.74 -9.15 22.32
C ASP A 159 -12.85 -9.05 21.05
N ALA A 160 -12.93 -10.06 20.17
CA ALA A 160 -12.12 -10.11 18.94
C ALA A 160 -12.36 -8.91 18.00
N ARG A 161 -13.56 -8.33 17.98
CA ARG A 161 -13.90 -7.14 17.17
C ARG A 161 -13.34 -5.87 17.80
N GLN A 162 -13.42 -5.71 19.12
CA GLN A 162 -12.80 -4.61 19.87
C GLN A 162 -11.27 -4.62 19.74
N GLN A 163 -10.66 -5.80 19.80
CA GLN A 163 -9.23 -5.98 19.56
C GLN A 163 -8.87 -5.64 18.10
N ALA A 164 -9.55 -6.22 17.11
CA ALA A 164 -9.31 -5.94 15.70
C ALA A 164 -9.45 -4.44 15.37
N VAL A 165 -10.56 -3.80 15.75
CA VAL A 165 -10.81 -2.36 15.49
C VAL A 165 -9.76 -1.44 16.13
N SER A 166 -9.06 -1.88 17.18
CA SER A 166 -8.01 -1.11 17.85
C SER A 166 -6.57 -1.59 17.56
N ALA A 167 -6.40 -2.61 16.71
CA ALA A 167 -5.10 -3.24 16.43
C ALA A 167 -4.06 -2.25 15.87
N LEU A 168 -4.47 -1.31 15.01
CA LEU A 168 -3.56 -0.28 14.49
C LEU A 168 -3.31 0.88 15.46
N ALA A 169 -4.16 1.08 16.47
CA ALA A 169 -3.94 2.09 17.50
C ALA A 169 -2.97 1.62 18.60
N ALA A 170 -2.88 0.31 18.85
CA ALA A 170 -1.92 -0.29 19.77
C ALA A 170 -0.45 0.11 19.48
N PRO A 171 0.14 -0.14 18.29
CA PRO A 171 1.52 0.25 18.00
C PRO A 171 1.69 1.78 17.94
N LEU A 172 0.65 2.56 17.65
CA LEU A 172 0.74 4.02 17.73
C LEU A 172 0.91 4.51 19.18
N ALA A 173 0.35 3.81 20.17
CA ALA A 173 0.45 4.19 21.59
C ALA A 173 1.66 3.60 22.34
N THR A 174 2.21 2.47 21.90
CA THR A 174 3.28 1.74 22.62
C THR A 174 4.66 2.36 22.43
N ALA A 175 5.26 2.86 23.50
CA ALA A 175 6.64 3.36 23.56
C ALA A 175 7.67 2.19 23.52
N PRO A 176 8.98 2.47 23.33
CA PRO A 176 10.00 1.41 23.17
C PRO A 176 10.17 0.50 24.39
N ASP A 177 9.79 0.97 25.59
CA ASP A 177 9.78 0.22 26.84
C ASP A 177 8.52 -0.65 27.04
N GLY A 178 7.67 -0.76 26.01
CA GLY A 178 6.39 -1.47 26.06
C GLY A 178 5.27 -0.70 26.79
N THR A 179 5.56 0.44 27.41
CA THR A 179 4.52 1.26 28.07
C THR A 179 3.64 1.94 27.03
N ARG A 180 2.40 2.32 27.40
CA ARG A 180 1.47 2.99 26.48
C ARG A 180 1.26 4.44 26.89
N ASP A 181 1.65 5.34 25.99
CA ASP A 181 1.74 6.77 26.25
C ASP A 181 0.91 7.60 25.24
N GLY A 182 0.19 8.59 25.78
CA GLY A 182 -0.63 9.50 24.99
C GLY A 182 0.19 10.51 24.17
N GLN A 183 1.42 10.84 24.58
CA GLN A 183 2.29 11.72 23.77
C GLN A 183 2.87 10.96 22.57
N THR A 184 3.29 9.72 22.76
CA THR A 184 3.72 8.78 21.72
C THR A 184 2.60 8.56 20.70
N PHE A 185 1.38 8.28 21.18
CA PHE A 185 0.19 8.23 20.33
C PHE A 185 -0.02 9.53 19.54
N ALA A 186 -0.02 10.70 20.21
CA ALA A 186 -0.25 11.98 19.55
C ALA A 186 0.81 12.30 18.49
N HIS A 187 2.08 11.95 18.71
CA HIS A 187 3.14 12.13 17.72
C HIS A 187 2.94 11.21 16.51
N ARG A 188 2.78 9.89 16.72
CA ARG A 188 2.68 8.90 15.64
C ARG A 188 1.37 9.05 14.85
N TYR A 189 0.24 9.20 15.54
CA TYR A 189 -1.07 9.42 14.90
C TYR A 189 -1.06 10.68 14.03
N ARG A 190 -0.49 11.80 14.52
CA ARG A 190 -0.41 13.05 13.73
C ARG A 190 0.42 12.86 12.46
N ALA A 191 1.58 12.21 12.55
CA ALA A 191 2.42 11.93 11.38
C ALA A 191 1.68 11.04 10.36
N PHE A 192 1.06 9.96 10.83
CA PHE A 192 0.24 9.05 10.04
C PHE A 192 -0.88 9.78 9.29
N THR A 193 -1.67 10.61 9.99
CA THR A 193 -2.78 11.36 9.38
C THR A 193 -2.31 12.45 8.42
N ALA A 194 -1.13 13.03 8.63
CA ALA A 194 -0.56 14.04 7.74
C ALA A 194 -0.08 13.43 6.41
N ASP A 195 0.48 12.23 6.46
CA ASP A 195 0.99 11.52 5.29
C ASP A 195 -0.17 11.03 4.41
N LEU A 196 -1.04 10.19 4.98
CA LEU A 196 -2.10 9.52 4.23
C LEU A 196 -3.32 10.43 4.00
N GLY A 197 -3.58 11.39 4.89
CA GLY A 197 -4.84 12.16 4.88
C GLY A 197 -6.03 11.37 5.44
N VAL A 198 -5.77 10.27 6.15
CA VAL A 198 -6.79 9.44 6.82
C VAL A 198 -6.35 9.00 8.21
N ALA A 199 -7.33 8.76 9.08
CA ALA A 199 -7.13 8.02 10.32
C ALA A 199 -6.85 6.52 10.04
N PRO A 200 -6.16 5.80 10.93
CA PRO A 200 -6.07 4.34 10.86
C PRO A 200 -7.47 3.70 10.87
N GLY A 201 -7.71 2.76 9.95
CA GLY A 201 -8.89 1.89 9.97
C GLY A 201 -8.74 0.75 10.98
N ALA A 202 -9.70 -0.19 10.95
CA ALA A 202 -9.63 -1.39 11.77
C ALA A 202 -8.49 -2.35 11.33
N THR A 203 -8.14 -2.33 10.05
CA THR A 203 -7.13 -3.20 9.44
C THR A 203 -6.27 -2.42 8.46
N THR A 204 -5.13 -2.97 8.06
CA THR A 204 -4.27 -2.37 7.03
C THR A 204 -4.97 -2.30 5.67
N ALA A 205 -5.73 -3.34 5.30
CA ALA A 205 -6.57 -3.35 4.11
C ALA A 205 -7.65 -2.26 4.13
N SER A 206 -8.42 -2.15 5.22
CA SER A 206 -9.45 -1.09 5.34
C SER A 206 -8.83 0.31 5.42
N THR A 207 -7.62 0.45 5.97
CA THR A 207 -6.85 1.70 5.93
C THR A 207 -6.42 2.05 4.50
N ALA A 208 -5.93 1.08 3.71
CA ALA A 208 -5.58 1.28 2.31
C ALA A 208 -6.79 1.70 1.46
N MET A 209 -7.98 1.17 1.78
CA MET A 209 -9.25 1.54 1.16
C MET A 209 -9.74 2.94 1.56
N LEU A 210 -9.69 3.29 2.84
CA LEU A 210 -9.99 4.64 3.32
C LEU A 210 -9.07 5.67 2.68
N HIS A 211 -7.77 5.36 2.57
CA HIS A 211 -6.78 6.18 1.89
C HIS A 211 -7.15 6.39 0.41
N LEU A 212 -7.59 5.33 -0.29
CA LEU A 212 -8.01 5.43 -1.70
C LEU A 212 -9.25 6.33 -1.88
N ASP A 213 -10.29 6.18 -1.07
CA ASP A 213 -11.47 7.05 -1.13
C ASP A 213 -11.17 8.49 -0.66
N ALA A 214 -10.18 8.71 0.21
CA ALA A 214 -9.78 10.06 0.61
C ALA A 214 -9.06 10.83 -0.50
N VAL A 215 -8.17 10.18 -1.26
CA VAL A 215 -7.45 10.81 -2.38
C VAL A 215 -8.24 10.82 -3.69
N ARG A 216 -9.11 9.82 -3.89
CA ARG A 216 -9.98 9.67 -5.06
C ARG A 216 -11.38 9.25 -4.59
N PRO A 217 -12.17 10.16 -4.00
CA PRO A 217 -13.53 9.86 -3.55
C PRO A 217 -14.37 9.39 -4.73
N ARG A 218 -15.23 8.40 -4.51
CA ARG A 218 -16.09 7.83 -5.56
C ARG A 218 -17.34 8.63 -5.88
N VAL A 219 -17.77 9.48 -4.96
CA VAL A 219 -19.03 10.24 -5.03
C VAL A 219 -18.72 11.73 -4.97
N GLU A 220 -19.38 12.52 -5.80
CA GLU A 220 -19.45 13.97 -5.61
C GLU A 220 -20.87 14.43 -5.28
N TRP A 221 -20.93 15.66 -4.77
CA TRP A 221 -22.13 16.27 -4.21
C TRP A 221 -22.36 17.59 -4.93
N THR A 222 -23.56 17.75 -5.48
CA THR A 222 -23.94 18.92 -6.29
C THR A 222 -25.23 19.50 -5.74
N GLU A 223 -25.17 20.81 -5.47
CA GLU A 223 -26.33 21.64 -5.15
C GLU A 223 -27.07 21.98 -6.45
N ASP A 224 -28.38 21.75 -6.47
CA ASP A 224 -29.26 22.21 -7.54
C ASP A 224 -29.48 23.72 -7.38
N GLU A 225 -29.06 24.52 -8.36
CA GLU A 225 -29.09 25.99 -8.29
C GLU A 225 -30.50 26.59 -8.23
N ALA A 226 -31.56 25.83 -8.58
CA ALA A 226 -32.94 26.30 -8.59
C ALA A 226 -33.71 25.96 -7.30
N THR A 227 -33.32 24.89 -6.61
CA THR A 227 -33.99 24.38 -5.39
C THR A 227 -33.15 24.52 -4.12
N GLY A 228 -31.82 24.56 -4.24
CA GLY A 228 -30.88 24.44 -3.12
C GLY A 228 -30.76 23.01 -2.56
N GLU A 229 -31.31 22.00 -3.24
CA GLU A 229 -31.21 20.61 -2.79
C GLU A 229 -29.87 19.98 -3.17
N TRP A 230 -29.29 19.23 -2.23
CA TRP A 230 -27.98 18.57 -2.39
C TRP A 230 -28.14 17.12 -2.82
N SER A 231 -27.83 16.85 -4.09
CA SER A 231 -27.79 15.50 -4.67
C SER A 231 -26.37 14.91 -4.62
N SER A 232 -26.24 13.60 -4.83
CA SER A 232 -24.94 12.93 -4.93
C SER A 232 -24.92 11.84 -6.00
N HIS A 233 -23.86 11.80 -6.80
CA HIS A 233 -23.70 10.82 -7.89
C HIS A 233 -22.27 10.25 -7.93
N LEU A 234 -22.09 9.14 -8.64
CA LEU A 234 -20.76 8.59 -8.91
C LEU A 234 -19.99 9.55 -9.83
N ARG A 235 -18.73 9.81 -9.46
CA ARG A 235 -17.85 10.70 -10.22
C ARG A 235 -17.41 10.05 -11.53
N GLU A 236 -17.05 10.88 -12.51
CA GLU A 236 -16.42 10.39 -13.74
C GLU A 236 -15.19 9.51 -13.41
N GLY A 237 -15.17 8.29 -13.94
CA GLY A 237 -14.10 7.33 -13.66
C GLY A 237 -14.04 6.83 -12.21
N ALA A 238 -15.14 6.86 -11.46
CA ALA A 238 -15.31 6.08 -10.25
C ALA A 238 -15.67 4.63 -10.59
N LEU A 239 -15.09 3.66 -9.89
CA LEU A 239 -15.41 2.24 -10.07
C LEU A 239 -16.88 1.99 -9.63
N PRO A 240 -17.76 1.42 -10.48
CA PRO A 240 -19.14 1.07 -10.10
C PRO A 240 -19.16 -0.09 -9.08
N ALA A 241 -20.33 -0.35 -8.51
CA ALA A 241 -20.57 -1.53 -7.65
C ALA A 241 -21.47 -2.56 -8.37
N GLY A 242 -21.67 -3.71 -7.75
CA GLY A 242 -22.19 -4.92 -8.39
C GLY A 242 -21.05 -5.77 -8.96
N ASP A 243 -21.29 -7.07 -9.16
CA ASP A 243 -20.29 -7.92 -9.80
C ASP A 243 -20.16 -7.51 -11.27
N ARG A 244 -18.96 -7.08 -11.62
CA ARG A 244 -18.55 -6.57 -12.94
C ARG A 244 -17.26 -7.24 -13.40
N CYS A 245 -16.97 -8.43 -12.90
CA CYS A 245 -15.76 -9.14 -13.29
C CYS A 245 -15.81 -9.55 -14.77
N VAL A 246 -14.65 -9.52 -15.44
CA VAL A 246 -14.52 -10.09 -16.78
C VAL A 246 -14.38 -11.60 -16.63
N PRO A 247 -15.15 -12.45 -17.34
CA PRO A 247 -15.12 -13.91 -17.15
C PRO A 247 -13.71 -14.51 -17.16
N ILE A 248 -12.91 -14.22 -18.20
CA ILE A 248 -11.53 -14.72 -18.33
C ILE A 248 -10.55 -14.13 -17.31
N ALA A 249 -11.00 -13.22 -16.44
CA ALA A 249 -10.22 -12.57 -15.40
C ALA A 249 -11.02 -12.38 -14.10
N ALA A 250 -11.92 -13.32 -13.78
CA ALA A 250 -12.79 -13.22 -12.61
C ALA A 250 -12.05 -13.30 -11.26
N GLY A 251 -10.79 -13.74 -11.27
CA GLY A 251 -9.90 -13.85 -10.12
C GLY A 251 -10.08 -15.17 -9.37
N ALA A 252 -8.98 -15.74 -8.85
CA ALA A 252 -8.89 -17.16 -8.49
C ALA A 252 -9.94 -17.71 -7.51
N ARG A 253 -10.55 -16.88 -6.63
CA ARG A 253 -11.61 -17.30 -5.69
C ARG A 253 -13.01 -17.32 -6.33
N HIS A 254 -13.19 -16.71 -7.49
CA HIS A 254 -14.49 -16.53 -8.13
C HIS A 254 -14.95 -17.83 -8.81
N PRO A 255 -16.20 -18.31 -8.58
CA PRO A 255 -16.66 -19.60 -9.12
C PRO A 255 -16.50 -19.74 -10.64
N LEU A 256 -16.70 -18.65 -11.38
CA LEU A 256 -16.51 -18.56 -12.84
C LEU A 256 -15.08 -18.92 -13.31
N THR A 257 -14.04 -18.69 -12.50
CA THR A 257 -12.68 -19.12 -12.85
C THR A 257 -12.55 -20.64 -12.80
N HIS A 258 -13.11 -21.31 -11.79
CA HIS A 258 -13.15 -22.77 -11.75
C HIS A 258 -14.03 -23.35 -12.88
N GLU A 259 -15.16 -22.71 -13.20
CA GLU A 259 -16.02 -23.10 -14.31
C GLU A 259 -15.26 -23.09 -15.65
N LEU A 260 -14.58 -21.98 -15.97
CA LEU A 260 -13.80 -21.84 -17.21
C LEU A 260 -12.64 -22.83 -17.29
N LEU A 261 -11.89 -23.03 -16.19
CA LEU A 261 -10.82 -24.03 -16.13
C LEU A 261 -11.35 -25.45 -16.33
N SER A 262 -12.52 -25.79 -15.77
CA SER A 262 -13.17 -27.09 -15.99
C SER A 262 -13.62 -27.33 -17.44
N GLN A 263 -13.84 -26.25 -18.19
CA GLN A 263 -14.12 -26.26 -19.64
C GLN A 263 -12.84 -26.29 -20.50
N GLY A 264 -11.64 -26.32 -19.89
CA GLY A 264 -10.37 -26.22 -20.60
C GLY A 264 -10.11 -24.84 -21.22
N ARG A 265 -10.78 -23.78 -20.74
CA ARG A 265 -10.65 -22.43 -21.30
C ARG A 265 -9.57 -21.64 -20.57
N ALA A 266 -8.71 -20.99 -21.34
CA ALA A 266 -7.67 -20.11 -20.80
C ALA A 266 -8.29 -18.94 -20.01
N VAL A 267 -7.66 -18.60 -18.89
CA VAL A 267 -7.96 -17.43 -18.05
C VAL A 267 -6.69 -16.57 -17.90
N CYS A 268 -6.81 -15.40 -17.28
CA CYS A 268 -5.72 -14.47 -17.04
C CYS A 268 -5.02 -14.80 -15.72
N GLU A 269 -3.81 -15.35 -15.81
CA GLU A 269 -3.00 -15.81 -14.68
C GLU A 269 -1.78 -14.89 -14.43
N GLU A 270 -2.01 -13.58 -14.53
CA GLU A 270 -1.00 -12.55 -14.33
C GLU A 270 -0.59 -12.45 -12.85
N GLU A 271 0.37 -13.29 -12.43
CA GLU A 271 0.93 -13.32 -11.08
C GLU A 271 2.44 -13.01 -11.07
N ASP A 272 3.00 -12.68 -9.89
CA ASP A 272 4.45 -12.50 -9.70
C ASP A 272 5.21 -13.80 -9.94
N TYR A 273 6.53 -13.72 -10.10
CA TYR A 273 7.35 -14.92 -10.29
C TYR A 273 7.26 -15.88 -9.09
N LYS A 274 6.69 -17.07 -9.28
CA LYS A 274 6.64 -18.13 -8.24
C LYS A 274 7.65 -19.23 -8.55
N TRP A 275 8.62 -19.39 -7.65
CA TRP A 275 9.59 -20.49 -7.61
C TRP A 275 10.36 -20.78 -8.92
N TRP A 276 10.68 -19.77 -9.73
CA TRP A 276 11.53 -19.99 -10.89
C TRP A 276 12.98 -20.20 -10.46
N ALA A 277 13.58 -21.31 -10.87
CA ALA A 277 15.01 -21.54 -10.76
C ALA A 277 15.52 -22.34 -11.97
N ARG A 278 16.79 -22.12 -12.31
CA ARG A 278 17.54 -22.84 -13.35
C ARG A 278 18.78 -23.50 -12.74
N GLN A 279 19.44 -24.36 -13.51
CA GLN A 279 20.77 -24.85 -13.14
C GLN A 279 21.79 -23.69 -13.15
N LEU A 280 22.76 -23.75 -12.24
CA LEU A 280 23.93 -22.87 -12.24
C LEU A 280 24.81 -23.16 -13.47
N THR A 281 25.41 -22.14 -14.06
CA THR A 281 26.52 -22.33 -15.01
C THR A 281 27.81 -22.72 -14.27
N ASP A 282 28.83 -23.20 -14.98
CA ASP A 282 30.12 -23.57 -14.36
C ASP A 282 30.78 -22.37 -13.64
N GLU A 283 30.67 -21.15 -14.19
CA GLU A 283 31.16 -19.92 -13.56
C GLU A 283 30.40 -19.56 -12.28
N GLU A 284 29.09 -19.86 -12.23
CA GLU A 284 28.25 -19.63 -11.04
C GLU A 284 28.46 -20.73 -9.98
N ALA A 285 28.66 -21.98 -10.39
CA ALA A 285 28.95 -23.11 -9.50
C ALA A 285 30.32 -22.98 -8.80
N ALA A 286 31.26 -22.24 -9.39
CA ALA A 286 32.55 -21.89 -8.80
C ALA A 286 32.48 -20.80 -7.70
N ARG A 287 31.30 -20.23 -7.43
CA ARG A 287 31.12 -19.12 -6.47
C ARG A 287 30.95 -19.59 -5.02
N SER A 288 31.19 -18.67 -4.08
CA SER A 288 31.12 -18.98 -2.64
C SER A 288 29.73 -18.79 -2.05
N PHE A 289 28.95 -17.81 -2.54
CA PHE A 289 27.67 -17.42 -1.96
C PHE A 289 26.56 -17.26 -3.00
N ALA A 290 25.35 -17.67 -2.61
CA ALA A 290 24.10 -17.19 -3.18
C ALA A 290 23.65 -15.95 -2.38
N VAL A 291 23.79 -14.76 -2.96
CA VAL A 291 23.28 -13.50 -2.37
C VAL A 291 21.84 -13.29 -2.81
N ALA A 292 20.95 -13.09 -1.84
CA ALA A 292 19.56 -12.73 -2.07
C ALA A 292 19.37 -11.21 -1.98
N VAL A 293 18.74 -10.63 -3.01
CA VAL A 293 18.32 -9.22 -3.02
C VAL A 293 16.82 -9.12 -3.20
N ASP A 294 16.17 -8.32 -2.33
CA ASP A 294 14.72 -8.16 -2.31
C ASP A 294 14.31 -6.76 -2.78
N VAL A 295 13.31 -6.70 -3.68
CA VAL A 295 12.78 -5.44 -4.22
C VAL A 295 11.86 -4.77 -3.22
N CYS A 296 12.31 -3.61 -2.72
CA CYS A 296 11.50 -2.75 -1.89
C CYS A 296 10.20 -2.36 -2.63
N ALA A 297 9.06 -2.82 -2.09
CA ALA A 297 7.72 -2.38 -2.44
C ALA A 297 7.37 -2.47 -3.94
N SER A 298 7.69 -3.59 -4.59
CA SER A 298 7.48 -3.89 -6.02
C SER A 298 6.21 -3.28 -6.65
N TYR A 299 5.02 -3.56 -6.10
CA TYR A 299 3.75 -3.00 -6.57
C TYR A 299 3.69 -1.46 -6.41
N LEU A 300 4.07 -0.95 -5.24
CA LEU A 300 4.05 0.49 -4.93
C LEU A 300 5.01 1.29 -5.83
N SER A 301 6.04 0.66 -6.40
CA SER A 301 6.90 1.28 -7.41
C SER A 301 6.15 1.59 -8.70
N VAL A 302 5.31 0.67 -9.17
CA VAL A 302 4.65 0.76 -10.49
C VAL A 302 3.29 1.46 -10.45
N THR A 303 2.60 1.55 -9.32
CA THR A 303 1.21 2.09 -9.25
C THR A 303 1.05 3.60 -9.46
N ASP A 304 2.13 4.36 -9.65
CA ASP A 304 2.09 5.83 -9.79
C ASP A 304 1.79 6.33 -11.23
N SER A 305 1.98 5.48 -12.24
CA SER A 305 2.04 5.90 -13.66
C SER A 305 1.13 5.17 -14.67
N PRO A 306 0.80 3.86 -14.57
CA PRO A 306 0.13 3.15 -15.66
C PRO A 306 -1.34 3.57 -15.77
N PRO A 307 -1.88 3.68 -16.99
CA PRO A 307 -3.32 3.70 -17.20
C PRO A 307 -3.89 2.34 -16.79
N LEU A 308 -4.72 2.33 -15.73
CA LEU A 308 -5.45 1.15 -15.29
C LEU A 308 -6.86 1.18 -15.89
N PRO A 309 -7.46 0.04 -16.26
CA PRO A 309 -8.83 -0.01 -16.77
C PRO A 309 -9.79 0.29 -15.61
N ILE A 310 -10.48 1.42 -15.68
CA ILE A 310 -11.41 1.87 -14.61
C ILE A 310 -12.87 1.83 -15.04
N GLY A 311 -13.14 1.94 -16.35
CA GLY A 311 -14.46 1.66 -16.91
C GLY A 311 -14.78 0.17 -16.91
N GLU A 312 -15.79 -0.21 -17.68
CA GLU A 312 -16.04 -1.60 -18.03
C GLU A 312 -15.00 -2.07 -19.08
N LEU A 313 -14.89 -3.39 -19.25
CA LEU A 313 -13.97 -4.03 -20.20
C LEU A 313 -14.81 -4.74 -21.27
N GLU A 314 -14.87 -4.15 -22.46
CA GLU A 314 -15.68 -4.62 -23.59
C GLU A 314 -14.90 -5.65 -24.42
N HIS A 315 -15.55 -6.73 -24.84
CA HIS A 315 -14.95 -7.74 -25.72
C HIS A 315 -14.84 -7.22 -27.16
N VAL A 316 -13.67 -7.40 -27.77
CA VAL A 316 -13.34 -6.91 -29.12
C VAL A 316 -12.63 -8.01 -29.90
N SER A 317 -13.25 -8.45 -31.00
CA SER A 317 -12.63 -9.32 -32.00
C SER A 317 -11.78 -8.52 -32.99
N ASN A 318 -10.63 -9.07 -33.39
CA ASN A 318 -9.61 -8.44 -34.24
C ASN A 318 -9.18 -7.03 -33.75
N PRO A 319 -8.77 -6.89 -32.47
CA PRO A 319 -8.51 -5.60 -31.84
C PRO A 319 -7.25 -4.90 -32.39
N SER A 320 -7.32 -3.60 -32.62
CA SER A 320 -6.11 -2.82 -32.96
C SER A 320 -5.26 -2.59 -31.71
N TRP A 321 -4.03 -3.14 -31.68
CA TRP A 321 -3.09 -3.05 -30.55
C TRP A 321 -2.81 -1.63 -30.01
N GLY A 322 -2.94 -0.58 -30.83
CA GLY A 322 -2.84 0.81 -30.39
C GLY A 322 -1.49 1.23 -29.77
N LYS A 323 -0.45 0.38 -29.92
CA LYS A 323 0.86 0.46 -29.23
C LYS A 323 0.74 0.41 -27.70
N GLY A 324 -0.18 -0.40 -27.18
CA GLY A 324 -0.34 -0.62 -25.73
C GLY A 324 -0.83 0.59 -24.93
N LYS A 325 -1.45 1.56 -25.60
CA LYS A 325 -2.05 2.74 -24.96
C LYS A 325 -3.38 2.45 -24.26
N THR A 326 -4.14 1.50 -24.80
CA THR A 326 -5.41 1.05 -24.23
C THR A 326 -5.14 -0.02 -23.17
N ALA A 327 -5.63 0.19 -21.95
CA ALA A 327 -5.56 -0.81 -20.90
C ALA A 327 -6.63 -1.89 -21.13
N GLY A 328 -6.26 -3.15 -20.91
CA GLY A 328 -7.05 -4.30 -21.31
C GLY A 328 -6.30 -5.62 -21.18
N LEU A 329 -7.02 -6.69 -21.49
CA LEU A 329 -6.55 -8.07 -21.47
C LEU A 329 -6.59 -8.59 -22.91
N TRP A 330 -5.55 -9.28 -23.37
CA TRP A 330 -5.41 -9.65 -24.77
C TRP A 330 -5.09 -11.15 -24.87
N LEU A 331 -5.72 -11.83 -25.83
CA LEU A 331 -5.43 -13.22 -26.14
C LEU A 331 -4.22 -13.29 -27.08
N ALA A 332 -3.08 -13.72 -26.56
CA ALA A 332 -1.83 -13.78 -27.31
C ALA A 332 -1.18 -15.17 -27.16
N ASP A 333 -0.45 -15.61 -28.18
CA ASP A 333 0.38 -16.81 -28.13
C ASP A 333 1.85 -16.41 -28.13
N PHE A 334 2.58 -16.81 -27.08
CA PHE A 334 4.01 -16.53 -26.92
C PHE A 334 4.87 -17.81 -27.06
N THR A 335 4.29 -18.95 -27.44
CA THR A 335 4.98 -20.26 -27.52
C THR A 335 6.17 -20.24 -28.48
N GLY A 336 6.09 -19.44 -29.55
CA GLY A 336 7.17 -19.28 -30.53
C GLY A 336 8.08 -18.06 -30.29
N VAL A 337 8.03 -17.41 -29.13
CA VAL A 337 8.84 -16.21 -28.84
C VAL A 337 10.10 -16.60 -28.05
N GLU A 338 11.26 -16.49 -28.69
CA GLU A 338 12.55 -16.79 -28.06
C GLU A 338 12.87 -15.82 -26.91
N VAL A 339 13.34 -16.38 -25.79
CA VAL A 339 13.74 -15.64 -24.58
C VAL A 339 15.04 -16.24 -24.04
N ASP A 340 15.89 -15.38 -23.48
CA ASP A 340 17.16 -15.71 -22.82
C ASP A 340 16.95 -16.71 -21.65
N GLU A 341 17.47 -17.94 -21.80
CA GLU A 341 17.28 -19.04 -20.85
C GLU A 341 17.87 -18.77 -19.45
N LEU A 342 18.78 -17.81 -19.33
CA LEU A 342 19.36 -17.40 -18.04
C LEU A 342 18.41 -16.50 -17.23
N LEU A 343 17.26 -16.14 -17.79
CA LEU A 343 16.24 -15.27 -17.18
C LEU A 343 14.86 -15.98 -17.13
N PRO A 344 14.00 -15.66 -16.14
CA PRO A 344 12.64 -16.17 -16.12
C PRO A 344 11.81 -15.58 -17.26
N HIS A 345 11.08 -16.42 -17.99
CA HIS A 345 10.23 -16.00 -19.10
C HIS A 345 9.26 -14.87 -18.68
N PRO A 346 9.18 -13.73 -19.42
CA PRO A 346 8.47 -12.54 -18.98
C PRO A 346 6.95 -12.65 -18.85
N ALA A 347 6.31 -13.50 -19.65
CA ALA A 347 4.85 -13.56 -19.71
C ALA A 347 4.23 -14.49 -18.66
N THR A 348 5.01 -15.38 -18.04
CA THR A 348 4.51 -16.50 -17.23
C THR A 348 4.99 -16.40 -15.79
N PHE A 349 4.08 -16.60 -14.82
CA PHE A 349 4.42 -16.53 -13.39
C PHE A 349 5.44 -17.61 -12.98
N HIS A 350 5.44 -18.77 -13.62
CA HIS A 350 6.41 -19.85 -13.39
C HIS A 350 7.73 -19.67 -14.16
N GLY A 351 7.89 -18.58 -14.94
CA GLY A 351 9.13 -18.23 -15.64
C GLY A 351 9.63 -19.23 -16.69
N ARG A 352 8.79 -20.17 -17.15
CA ARG A 352 9.07 -21.08 -18.27
C ARG A 352 8.35 -20.58 -19.54
N PRO A 353 8.77 -20.96 -20.77
CA PRO A 353 8.05 -20.61 -21.99
C PRO A 353 6.55 -20.90 -21.91
N ALA A 354 5.74 -20.11 -22.62
CA ALA A 354 4.32 -20.39 -22.77
C ALA A 354 4.11 -21.68 -23.56
N THR A 355 3.04 -22.42 -23.26
CA THR A 355 2.69 -23.69 -23.93
C THR A 355 1.45 -23.58 -24.82
N GLY A 356 1.01 -22.36 -25.12
CA GLY A 356 -0.12 -22.04 -26.00
C GLY A 356 -0.62 -20.60 -25.81
N PRO A 357 -1.76 -20.26 -26.44
CA PRO A 357 -2.44 -18.98 -26.25
C PRO A 357 -2.90 -18.76 -24.81
N GLY A 358 -2.77 -17.53 -24.31
CA GLY A 358 -3.20 -17.15 -22.96
C GLY A 358 -3.69 -15.70 -22.90
N TRP A 359 -4.36 -15.34 -21.79
CA TRP A 359 -4.85 -13.99 -21.54
C TRP A 359 -3.85 -13.18 -20.72
N TYR A 360 -3.30 -12.12 -21.32
CA TYR A 360 -2.26 -11.30 -20.71
C TYR A 360 -2.70 -9.84 -20.58
N ALA A 361 -2.27 -9.16 -19.52
CA ALA A 361 -2.54 -7.73 -19.35
C ALA A 361 -1.64 -6.88 -20.27
N THR A 362 -2.11 -5.69 -20.64
CA THR A 362 -1.39 -4.77 -21.55
C THR A 362 0.11 -4.61 -21.27
N PRO A 363 0.62 -4.52 -20.00
CA PRO A 363 2.05 -4.39 -19.74
C PRO A 363 2.90 -5.57 -20.23
N THR A 364 2.39 -6.79 -20.13
CA THR A 364 3.06 -8.01 -20.58
C THR A 364 3.16 -8.04 -22.11
N VAL A 365 2.02 -7.86 -22.79
CA VAL A 365 1.94 -7.83 -24.26
C VAL A 365 2.82 -6.72 -24.84
N ALA A 366 2.83 -5.54 -24.19
CA ALA A 366 3.69 -4.43 -24.58
C ALA A 366 5.18 -4.73 -24.41
N TYR A 367 5.57 -5.53 -23.42
CA TYR A 367 6.96 -5.96 -23.26
C TYR A 367 7.35 -6.99 -24.32
N MET A 368 6.52 -8.00 -24.57
CA MET A 368 6.76 -9.00 -25.62
C MET A 368 6.92 -8.35 -26.99
N ALA A 369 5.99 -7.46 -27.37
CA ALA A 369 6.04 -6.77 -28.65
C ALA A 369 7.21 -5.79 -28.79
N SER A 370 7.61 -5.08 -27.71
CA SER A 370 8.66 -4.06 -27.79
C SER A 370 10.09 -4.56 -27.55
N MET A 371 10.27 -5.74 -26.94
CA MET A 371 11.59 -6.25 -26.53
C MET A 371 11.92 -7.65 -27.04
N TYR A 372 10.91 -8.44 -27.46
CA TYR A 372 11.07 -9.81 -27.94
C TYR A 372 10.48 -10.06 -29.34
N GLY A 373 10.04 -8.99 -30.02
CA GLY A 373 9.62 -9.06 -31.43
C GLY A 373 8.29 -9.79 -31.70
N PHE A 374 7.51 -10.12 -30.67
CA PHE A 374 6.15 -10.64 -30.84
C PHE A 374 5.31 -9.68 -31.70
N ASP A 375 4.66 -10.20 -32.75
CA ASP A 375 3.79 -9.40 -33.61
C ASP A 375 2.37 -9.28 -33.01
N PRO A 376 1.96 -8.10 -32.51
CA PRO A 376 0.63 -7.93 -31.94
C PRO A 376 -0.49 -7.88 -32.99
N ALA A 377 -0.20 -7.97 -34.30
CA ALA A 377 -1.23 -8.22 -35.31
C ALA A 377 -1.74 -9.68 -35.32
N THR A 378 -1.12 -10.61 -34.57
CA THR A 378 -1.66 -11.98 -34.39
C THR A 378 -2.79 -12.07 -33.37
N ILE A 379 -3.06 -11.00 -32.61
CA ILE A 379 -4.06 -10.98 -31.54
C ILE A 379 -5.48 -11.01 -32.16
N THR A 380 -6.23 -12.08 -31.89
CA THR A 380 -7.59 -12.28 -32.39
C THR A 380 -8.66 -11.68 -31.47
N GLU A 381 -8.40 -11.57 -30.17
CA GLU A 381 -9.38 -11.14 -29.16
C GLU A 381 -8.74 -10.26 -28.08
N ALA A 382 -9.50 -9.28 -27.60
CA ALA A 382 -9.17 -8.54 -26.38
C ALA A 382 -10.42 -8.17 -25.58
N TYR A 383 -10.23 -7.89 -24.30
CA TYR A 383 -11.13 -7.12 -23.46
C TYR A 383 -10.50 -5.76 -23.22
N LEU A 384 -11.12 -4.67 -23.69
CA LEU A 384 -10.54 -3.32 -23.71
C LEU A 384 -11.40 -2.32 -22.95
N SER A 385 -10.78 -1.37 -22.24
CA SER A 385 -11.52 -0.29 -21.58
C SER A 385 -11.30 1.04 -22.30
N THR A 386 -12.40 1.68 -22.68
CA THR A 386 -12.43 3.05 -23.21
C THR A 386 -12.03 4.09 -22.16
N HIS A 387 -12.19 3.76 -20.85
CA HIS A 387 -11.92 4.66 -19.74
C HIS A 387 -10.76 4.13 -18.89
N THR A 388 -9.60 4.81 -18.97
CA THR A 388 -8.39 4.44 -18.24
C THR A 388 -7.81 5.62 -17.48
N ALA A 389 -7.20 5.36 -16.31
CA ALA A 389 -6.56 6.41 -15.52
C ALA A 389 -5.44 5.86 -14.62
N PRO A 390 -4.48 6.69 -14.17
CA PRO A 390 -3.53 6.33 -13.12
C PRO A 390 -4.23 6.32 -11.75
N LEU A 391 -5.13 5.34 -11.55
CA LEU A 391 -6.07 5.22 -10.43
C LEU A 391 -5.42 5.41 -9.05
N LEU A 392 -4.21 4.86 -8.89
CA LEU A 392 -3.50 4.76 -7.63
C LEU A 392 -2.38 5.81 -7.45
N LYS A 393 -2.30 6.85 -8.29
CA LYS A 393 -1.20 7.83 -8.24
C LYS A 393 -1.11 8.57 -6.90
N GLU A 394 -2.12 9.34 -6.53
CA GLU A 394 -2.09 10.12 -5.27
C GLU A 394 -2.05 9.21 -4.03
N TRP A 395 -2.62 8.01 -4.14
CA TRP A 395 -2.52 6.94 -3.13
C TRP A 395 -1.06 6.53 -2.92
N THR A 396 -0.37 6.21 -4.03
CA THR A 396 1.04 5.80 -4.10
C THR A 396 1.96 6.91 -3.61
N THR A 397 1.80 8.13 -4.14
CA THR A 397 2.62 9.29 -3.80
C THR A 397 2.58 9.61 -2.30
N ARG A 398 1.40 9.54 -1.65
CA ARG A 398 1.27 9.76 -0.19
C ARG A 398 1.90 8.65 0.66
N VAL A 399 1.64 7.37 0.35
CA VAL A 399 2.28 6.25 1.08
C VAL A 399 3.80 6.29 0.91
N ARG A 400 4.27 6.52 -0.33
CA ARG A 400 5.70 6.65 -0.68
C ARG A 400 6.35 7.83 0.04
N GLY A 401 5.67 8.97 0.17
CA GLY A 401 6.15 10.15 0.90
C GLY A 401 6.31 9.91 2.40
N GLY A 402 5.29 9.34 3.05
CA GLY A 402 5.37 8.96 4.46
C GLY A 402 6.47 7.92 4.72
N TYR A 403 6.51 6.86 3.90
CA TYR A 403 7.55 5.82 3.92
C TYR A 403 8.96 6.41 3.80
N LYS A 404 9.23 7.25 2.78
CA LYS A 404 10.58 7.80 2.57
C LYS A 404 11.03 8.69 3.71
N ARG A 405 10.14 9.51 4.30
CA ARG A 405 10.52 10.34 5.46
C ARG A 405 10.90 9.50 6.66
N VAL A 406 10.10 8.49 7.00
CA VAL A 406 10.41 7.66 8.19
C VAL A 406 11.64 6.78 7.97
N TYR A 407 11.91 6.30 6.75
CA TYR A 407 13.18 5.62 6.50
C TYR A 407 14.40 6.56 6.55
N ALA A 408 14.26 7.84 6.16
CA ALA A 408 15.31 8.83 6.36
C ALA A 408 15.58 9.12 7.85
N ASP A 409 14.55 9.11 8.72
CA ASP A 409 14.72 9.17 10.18
C ASP A 409 15.46 7.93 10.75
N LEU A 410 15.49 6.81 10.01
CA LEU A 410 16.28 5.59 10.31
C LEU A 410 17.65 5.57 9.60
N GLY A 411 18.08 6.66 8.97
CA GLY A 411 19.36 6.73 8.25
C GLY A 411 19.37 6.11 6.85
N LEU A 412 18.20 5.77 6.30
CA LEU A 412 18.04 5.15 4.99
C LEU A 412 17.35 6.12 4.01
N ALA A 413 18.12 6.66 3.06
CA ALA A 413 17.73 7.76 2.17
C ALA A 413 17.89 7.43 0.67
N ASP A 414 17.29 8.26 -0.18
CA ASP A 414 17.52 8.21 -1.63
C ASP A 414 18.96 8.66 -1.96
N GLY A 415 19.67 7.90 -2.81
CA GLY A 415 20.95 8.33 -3.37
C GLY A 415 22.19 8.10 -2.50
N GLN A 416 22.06 7.37 -1.38
CA GLN A 416 23.21 6.89 -0.59
C GLN A 416 24.16 6.01 -1.42
N GLY A 417 25.43 5.98 -1.04
CA GLY A 417 26.40 5.04 -1.62
C GLY A 417 26.04 3.59 -1.27
N PRO A 418 26.41 2.57 -2.08
CA PRO A 418 26.10 1.17 -1.79
C PRO A 418 26.58 0.69 -0.41
N GLU A 419 27.81 1.01 -0.03
CA GLU A 419 28.41 0.65 1.27
C GLU A 419 27.77 1.42 2.44
N GLU A 420 27.47 2.71 2.22
CA GLU A 420 26.75 3.56 3.18
C GLU A 420 25.36 2.97 3.49
N PHE A 421 24.62 2.61 2.43
CA PHE A 421 23.32 1.97 2.54
C PHE A 421 23.42 0.61 3.25
N LEU A 422 24.37 -0.26 2.91
CA LEU A 422 24.54 -1.55 3.60
C LEU A 422 24.84 -1.36 5.08
N THR A 423 25.73 -0.41 5.41
CA THR A 423 26.09 -0.07 6.80
C THR A 423 24.88 0.42 7.59
N ALA A 424 24.10 1.34 7.03
CA ALA A 424 22.87 1.82 7.66
C ALA A 424 21.79 0.71 7.73
N TYR A 425 21.68 -0.12 6.70
CA TYR A 425 20.65 -1.16 6.61
C TYR A 425 20.90 -2.32 7.57
N ALA A 426 22.15 -2.63 7.92
CA ALA A 426 22.46 -3.58 8.98
C ALA A 426 21.82 -3.19 10.33
N VAL A 427 21.91 -1.91 10.71
CA VAL A 427 21.51 -1.42 12.05
C VAL A 427 20.16 -0.68 12.10
N HIS A 428 19.44 -0.49 10.98
CA HIS A 428 18.22 0.35 10.92
C HIS A 428 17.05 -0.08 11.83
N LYS A 429 17.12 -1.28 12.43
CA LYS A 429 16.15 -1.79 13.41
C LYS A 429 16.58 -1.53 14.86
N GLU A 430 17.86 -1.24 15.11
CA GLU A 430 18.48 -1.13 16.43
C GLU A 430 18.26 0.26 17.08
N VAL A 431 17.02 0.74 17.04
CA VAL A 431 16.61 2.11 17.41
C VAL A 431 16.81 2.47 18.90
N GLY A 432 17.20 1.49 19.73
CA GLY A 432 17.49 1.64 21.14
C GLY A 432 16.42 2.41 21.90
N THR A 433 16.81 3.53 22.52
CA THR A 433 15.90 4.45 23.22
C THR A 433 15.62 5.74 22.45
N ASP A 434 16.01 5.86 21.17
CA ASP A 434 15.74 7.07 20.40
C ASP A 434 14.25 7.15 20.00
N ALA A 435 13.57 8.17 20.52
CA ALA A 435 12.15 8.34 20.31
C ALA A 435 11.77 8.74 18.88
N VAL A 436 12.69 9.32 18.08
CA VAL A 436 12.46 9.61 16.66
C VAL A 436 12.57 8.33 15.86
N GLN A 437 13.68 7.59 16.02
CA GLN A 437 13.90 6.32 15.31
C GLN A 437 12.85 5.28 15.67
N ALA A 438 12.45 5.14 16.94
CA ALA A 438 11.39 4.20 17.31
C ALA A 438 10.01 4.59 16.76
N ASN A 439 9.71 5.90 16.64
CA ASN A 439 8.50 6.36 15.93
C ASN A 439 8.58 6.01 14.44
N ALA A 440 9.75 6.21 13.85
CA ALA A 440 10.00 5.96 12.44
C ALA A 440 9.92 4.47 12.08
N LEU A 441 10.52 3.58 12.88
CA LEU A 441 10.40 2.12 12.73
C LEU A 441 8.94 1.66 12.84
N THR A 442 8.19 2.19 13.81
CA THR A 442 6.76 1.89 13.98
C THR A 442 5.95 2.31 12.76
N LEU A 443 6.10 3.57 12.32
CA LEU A 443 5.37 4.11 11.17
C LEU A 443 5.79 3.44 9.86
N GLY A 444 7.07 3.16 9.67
CA GLY A 444 7.60 2.44 8.50
C GLY A 444 7.02 1.03 8.38
N SER A 445 6.88 0.30 9.49
CA SER A 445 6.20 -0.99 9.53
C SER A 445 4.70 -0.87 9.24
N LEU A 446 4.02 0.15 9.78
CA LEU A 446 2.61 0.41 9.46
C LEU A 446 2.41 0.72 7.96
N TYR A 447 3.23 1.59 7.37
CA TYR A 447 3.14 1.92 5.94
C TYR A 447 3.48 0.71 5.05
N LYS A 448 4.46 -0.13 5.43
CA LYS A 448 4.74 -1.42 4.78
C LYS A 448 3.50 -2.32 4.77
N ASN A 449 2.86 -2.48 5.93
CA ASN A 449 1.70 -3.37 6.05
C ASN A 449 0.44 -2.80 5.38
N ILE A 450 0.31 -1.47 5.26
CA ILE A 450 -0.78 -0.80 4.52
C ILE A 450 -0.66 -1.03 3.01
N TYR A 451 0.53 -0.91 2.40
CA TYR A 451 0.62 -1.22 0.96
C TYR A 451 0.56 -2.73 0.69
N LYS A 452 1.16 -3.59 1.55
CA LYS A 452 1.08 -5.06 1.43
C LYS A 452 -0.34 -5.60 1.61
N GLY A 453 -1.11 -5.08 2.56
CA GLY A 453 -2.52 -5.44 2.78
C GLY A 453 -3.51 -4.71 1.88
N GLY A 454 -3.03 -3.80 1.03
CA GLY A 454 -3.84 -3.04 0.09
C GLY A 454 -3.99 -3.77 -1.24
N ILE A 455 -3.09 -3.46 -2.18
CA ILE A 455 -3.16 -3.86 -3.59
C ILE A 455 -3.34 -5.38 -3.70
N GLY A 456 -4.52 -5.80 -4.18
CA GLY A 456 -4.82 -7.21 -4.43
C GLY A 456 -5.17 -8.06 -3.22
N LYS A 457 -5.15 -7.52 -1.99
CA LYS A 457 -5.45 -8.26 -0.74
C LYS A 457 -6.72 -7.80 -0.02
N TRP A 458 -7.46 -6.86 -0.59
CA TRP A 458 -8.73 -6.36 -0.03
C TRP A 458 -9.79 -7.45 0.20
N SER A 459 -9.78 -8.51 -0.62
CA SER A 459 -10.68 -9.67 -0.52
C SER A 459 -10.19 -10.78 0.43
N ASP A 460 -8.91 -10.76 0.86
CA ASP A 460 -8.31 -11.89 1.60
C ASP A 460 -8.97 -12.14 2.96
N SER A 461 -9.43 -11.09 3.64
CA SER A 461 -10.15 -11.23 4.91
C SER A 461 -11.49 -11.95 4.80
N ALA A 462 -12.02 -12.14 3.58
CA ALA A 462 -13.31 -12.77 3.31
C ALA A 462 -13.19 -14.21 2.74
N ARG A 463 -11.98 -14.78 2.65
CA ARG A 463 -11.75 -16.16 2.17
C ARG A 463 -12.58 -17.24 2.89
N HIS A 464 -13.01 -16.97 4.12
CA HIS A 464 -13.79 -17.88 4.96
C HIS A 464 -15.31 -17.86 4.69
N LEU A 465 -15.78 -17.02 3.76
CA LEU A 465 -17.18 -16.97 3.36
C LEU A 465 -17.50 -18.06 2.32
N ASP A 466 -18.72 -18.59 2.40
CA ASP A 466 -19.35 -19.34 1.31
C ASP A 466 -19.53 -18.48 0.05
N ASP A 467 -19.79 -19.13 -1.08
CA ASP A 467 -19.84 -18.47 -2.39
C ASP A 467 -20.93 -17.40 -2.49
N GLU A 468 -22.11 -17.62 -1.92
CA GLU A 468 -23.22 -16.65 -1.96
C GLU A 468 -22.87 -15.38 -1.18
N GLN A 469 -22.40 -15.52 0.06
CA GLN A 469 -21.96 -14.40 0.88
C GLN A 469 -20.70 -13.73 0.34
N TRP A 470 -19.80 -14.48 -0.30
CA TRP A 470 -18.59 -13.92 -0.91
C TRP A 470 -18.94 -13.12 -2.18
N LEU A 471 -19.84 -13.61 -3.03
CA LEU A 471 -20.33 -12.86 -4.18
C LEU A 471 -21.05 -11.57 -3.74
N GLU A 472 -21.96 -11.65 -2.76
CA GLU A 472 -22.68 -10.49 -2.21
C GLU A 472 -21.73 -9.43 -1.62
N LYS A 473 -20.73 -9.84 -0.82
CA LYS A 473 -19.93 -8.92 0.02
C LYS A 473 -18.60 -8.53 -0.59
N VAL A 474 -18.08 -9.35 -1.51
CA VAL A 474 -16.75 -9.18 -2.13
C VAL A 474 -16.88 -8.92 -3.62
N ALA A 475 -17.41 -9.85 -4.42
CA ALA A 475 -17.47 -9.65 -5.89
C ALA A 475 -18.33 -8.43 -6.27
N ALA A 476 -19.46 -8.21 -5.59
CA ALA A 476 -20.29 -7.03 -5.78
C ALA A 476 -19.73 -5.72 -5.17
N SER A 477 -18.60 -5.78 -4.47
CA SER A 477 -17.89 -4.59 -3.99
C SER A 477 -17.16 -3.92 -5.14
N TRP A 478 -17.32 -2.60 -5.27
CA TRP A 478 -16.60 -1.77 -6.25
C TRP A 478 -15.07 -1.90 -6.22
N SER A 479 -14.53 -2.42 -5.10
CA SER A 479 -13.11 -2.66 -4.87
C SER A 479 -12.61 -3.98 -5.46
N TYR A 480 -13.49 -4.94 -5.77
CA TYR A 480 -13.13 -6.20 -6.38
C TYR A 480 -12.97 -6.03 -7.90
N ARG A 481 -11.75 -5.69 -8.31
CA ARG A 481 -11.36 -5.51 -9.71
C ARG A 481 -10.07 -6.30 -10.01
N PRO A 482 -10.16 -7.62 -10.24
CA PRO A 482 -8.98 -8.48 -10.44
C PRO A 482 -8.15 -8.09 -11.66
N GLU A 483 -8.77 -7.56 -12.72
CA GLU A 483 -8.07 -7.03 -13.90
C GLU A 483 -7.14 -5.87 -13.56
N ILE A 484 -7.47 -5.09 -12.53
CA ILE A 484 -6.61 -4.00 -12.03
C ILE A 484 -5.43 -4.60 -11.24
N ARG A 485 -5.64 -5.67 -10.45
CA ARG A 485 -4.53 -6.44 -9.84
C ARG A 485 -3.61 -7.00 -10.93
N PHE A 486 -4.15 -7.66 -11.96
CA PHE A 486 -3.40 -8.24 -13.07
C PHE A 486 -2.56 -7.20 -13.81
N HIS A 487 -3.10 -6.00 -14.09
CA HIS A 487 -2.31 -4.90 -14.69
C HIS A 487 -1.16 -4.43 -13.79
N ILE A 488 -1.36 -4.38 -12.47
CA ILE A 488 -0.33 -3.94 -11.52
C ILE A 488 0.79 -4.99 -11.39
N ILE A 489 0.43 -6.28 -11.33
CA ILE A 489 1.41 -7.37 -11.26
C ILE A 489 2.18 -7.49 -12.56
N ALA A 490 1.50 -7.48 -13.71
CA ALA A 490 2.15 -7.46 -15.03
C ALA A 490 3.19 -6.33 -15.10
N ALA A 491 2.83 -5.12 -14.68
CA ALA A 491 3.77 -4.00 -14.61
C ALA A 491 4.94 -4.25 -13.64
N ALA A 492 4.70 -4.88 -12.49
CA ALA A 492 5.74 -5.21 -11.50
C ALA A 492 6.70 -6.32 -12.00
N ARG A 493 6.17 -7.42 -12.57
CA ARG A 493 6.95 -8.53 -13.16
C ARG A 493 7.74 -8.07 -14.38
N ILE A 494 7.17 -7.23 -15.24
CA ILE A 494 7.90 -6.61 -16.36
C ILE A 494 8.97 -5.63 -15.85
N ALA A 495 8.73 -4.86 -14.79
CA ALA A 495 9.78 -4.03 -14.18
C ALA A 495 10.93 -4.88 -13.60
N ALA A 496 10.59 -5.98 -12.90
CA ALA A 496 11.54 -6.97 -12.40
C ALA A 496 12.40 -7.56 -13.53
N HIS A 497 11.78 -8.12 -14.58
CA HIS A 497 12.51 -8.68 -15.70
C HIS A 497 13.38 -7.61 -16.40
N ARG A 498 12.88 -6.38 -16.61
CA ARG A 498 13.67 -5.29 -17.19
C ARG A 498 14.95 -5.03 -16.37
N ARG A 499 14.88 -5.05 -15.03
CA ARG A 499 16.06 -4.91 -14.16
C ARG A 499 16.99 -6.11 -14.23
N MET A 500 16.47 -7.34 -14.12
CA MET A 500 17.29 -8.57 -14.18
C MET A 500 18.04 -8.67 -15.51
N ARG A 501 17.35 -8.46 -16.64
CA ARG A 501 17.95 -8.42 -17.99
C ARG A 501 18.99 -7.32 -18.14
N LYS A 502 18.71 -6.10 -17.66
CA LYS A 502 19.67 -4.99 -17.76
C LYS A 502 20.90 -5.18 -16.87
N THR A 503 20.74 -5.82 -15.71
CA THR A 503 21.86 -6.17 -14.83
C THR A 503 22.75 -7.21 -15.50
N TYR A 504 22.16 -8.29 -16.02
CA TYR A 504 22.89 -9.33 -16.74
C TYR A 504 23.69 -8.75 -17.92
N LEU A 505 23.06 -7.95 -18.78
CA LEU A 505 23.70 -7.30 -19.93
C LEU A 505 24.81 -6.27 -19.57
N LEU A 506 24.95 -5.87 -18.30
CA LEU A 506 25.96 -4.91 -17.85
C LEU A 506 27.05 -5.52 -16.95
N THR A 507 26.81 -6.72 -16.40
CA THR A 507 27.69 -7.34 -15.38
C THR A 507 28.05 -8.79 -15.67
N GLY A 508 27.39 -9.45 -16.63
CA GLY A 508 27.46 -10.91 -16.80
C GLY A 508 26.73 -11.71 -15.71
N ARG A 509 26.12 -11.06 -14.71
CA ARG A 509 25.41 -11.73 -13.61
C ARG A 509 23.91 -11.83 -13.89
N ALA A 510 23.45 -13.03 -14.22
CA ALA A 510 22.04 -13.39 -14.23
C ALA A 510 21.62 -13.93 -12.84
N PRO A 511 20.34 -13.82 -12.44
CA PRO A 511 19.83 -14.58 -11.31
C PRO A 511 19.75 -16.06 -11.68
N PHE A 512 19.93 -16.96 -10.71
CA PHE A 512 19.72 -18.40 -10.89
C PHE A 512 18.41 -18.89 -10.26
N ALA A 513 17.84 -18.11 -9.34
CA ALA A 513 16.53 -18.34 -8.73
C ALA A 513 15.80 -17.03 -8.41
N VAL A 514 14.47 -17.03 -8.52
CA VAL A 514 13.58 -15.86 -8.41
C VAL A 514 12.27 -16.28 -7.74
N ASN A 515 11.92 -15.60 -6.65
CA ASN A 515 10.64 -15.80 -5.96
C ASN A 515 10.07 -14.46 -5.46
N VAL A 516 8.99 -14.01 -6.11
CA VAL A 516 8.25 -12.77 -5.91
C VAL A 516 9.16 -11.54 -6.00
N ASP A 517 9.52 -10.93 -4.87
CA ASP A 517 10.43 -9.78 -4.78
C ASP A 517 11.90 -10.18 -4.51
N SER A 518 12.20 -11.44 -4.20
CA SER A 518 13.56 -11.95 -3.90
C SER A 518 14.24 -12.60 -5.10
N TYR A 519 15.46 -12.15 -5.43
CA TYR A 519 16.31 -12.63 -6.53
C TYR A 519 17.66 -13.14 -6.00
N LEU A 520 18.06 -14.36 -6.37
CA LEU A 520 19.32 -14.97 -5.93
C LEU A 520 20.35 -14.99 -7.07
N TYR A 521 21.56 -14.51 -6.76
CA TYR A 521 22.71 -14.43 -7.66
C TYR A 521 23.94 -15.13 -7.06
N ALA A 522 24.80 -15.71 -7.91
CA ALA A 522 26.03 -16.36 -7.47
C ALA A 522 27.20 -15.36 -7.38
N THR A 523 27.90 -15.35 -6.24
CA THR A 523 28.80 -14.27 -5.80
C THR A 523 30.04 -14.79 -5.06
N ASP A 524 31.17 -14.10 -5.19
CA ASP A 524 32.44 -14.45 -4.53
C ASP A 524 32.43 -14.11 -3.04
N ALA A 525 31.71 -13.07 -2.65
CA ALA A 525 31.59 -12.54 -1.29
C ALA A 525 30.14 -12.58 -0.79
N PRO A 526 29.89 -12.56 0.54
CA PRO A 526 28.54 -12.45 1.10
C PRO A 526 28.04 -10.99 0.99
N SER A 527 27.91 -10.48 -0.23
CA SER A 527 27.57 -9.08 -0.49
C SER A 527 27.05 -8.86 -1.91
N PRO A 528 25.99 -8.06 -2.11
CA PRO A 528 25.48 -7.71 -3.44
C PRO A 528 26.34 -6.71 -4.20
N LEU A 529 27.47 -6.22 -3.65
CA LEU A 529 28.28 -5.15 -4.25
C LEU A 529 28.77 -5.47 -5.67
N GLU A 530 29.15 -6.72 -5.97
CA GLU A 530 29.57 -7.13 -7.32
C GLU A 530 28.43 -7.16 -8.36
N LEU A 531 27.17 -7.09 -7.91
CA LEU A 531 25.98 -7.14 -8.77
C LEU A 531 25.53 -5.74 -9.24
N LEU A 532 26.26 -4.69 -8.86
CA LEU A 532 25.84 -3.30 -9.04
C LEU A 532 26.51 -2.63 -10.25
N PRO A 533 25.81 -2.48 -11.39
CA PRO A 533 26.29 -1.61 -12.46
C PRO A 533 26.19 -0.14 -12.02
N LEU A 534 27.35 0.46 -11.79
CA LEU A 534 27.52 1.90 -11.51
C LEU A 534 27.96 2.65 -12.78
N LYS A 535 27.80 3.97 -12.79
CA LYS A 535 28.40 4.88 -13.78
C LYS A 535 29.78 5.35 -13.29
N ASP A 536 30.52 6.03 -14.17
CA ASP A 536 31.79 6.70 -13.88
C ASP A 536 31.74 7.68 -12.69
N ASP A 537 30.55 8.23 -12.40
CA ASP A 537 30.27 9.12 -11.26
C ASP A 537 29.97 8.36 -9.93
N GLY A 538 30.09 7.04 -9.93
CA GLY A 538 29.79 6.15 -8.81
C GLY A 538 28.30 5.91 -8.54
N SER A 539 27.39 6.59 -9.25
CA SER A 539 25.95 6.44 -9.01
C SER A 539 25.33 5.27 -9.79
N PRO A 540 24.24 4.65 -9.31
CA PRO A 540 23.66 3.47 -9.94
C PRO A 540 23.14 3.71 -11.37
N VAL A 541 23.29 2.72 -12.25
CA VAL A 541 22.72 2.76 -13.60
C VAL A 541 21.18 2.65 -13.53
N PRO A 542 20.41 3.62 -14.05
CA PRO A 542 18.95 3.60 -13.98
C PRO A 542 18.33 2.37 -14.66
N GLY A 543 17.39 1.71 -13.97
CA GLY A 543 16.68 0.53 -14.47
C GLY A 543 17.47 -0.78 -14.44
N ALA A 544 18.59 -0.84 -13.71
CA ALA A 544 19.28 -2.08 -13.34
C ALA A 544 19.14 -2.36 -11.83
N LEU A 545 19.79 -3.42 -11.34
CA LEU A 545 19.94 -3.70 -9.91
C LEU A 545 20.68 -2.53 -9.24
N ARG A 546 20.11 -2.05 -8.14
CA ARG A 546 20.66 -0.97 -7.29
C ARG A 546 20.24 -1.20 -5.86
N LEU A 547 21.10 -0.86 -4.90
CA LEU A 547 20.72 -0.82 -3.50
C LEU A 547 19.88 0.43 -3.17
N GLY A 548 19.08 0.35 -2.11
CA GLY A 548 18.29 1.47 -1.60
C GLY A 548 16.96 1.02 -1.00
N ILE A 549 16.39 1.85 -0.12
CA ILE A 549 15.13 1.55 0.60
C ILE A 549 13.86 1.94 -0.18
N ALA A 550 14.00 2.80 -1.18
CA ALA A 550 12.90 3.34 -1.96
C ALA A 550 12.25 2.28 -2.87
N PRO A 551 10.95 2.44 -3.23
CA PRO A 551 10.31 1.56 -4.22
C PRO A 551 11.15 1.38 -5.49
N ASP A 552 11.11 0.18 -6.09
CA ASP A 552 11.95 -0.27 -7.23
C ASP A 552 13.46 -0.46 -6.92
N SER A 553 13.91 -0.19 -5.70
CA SER A 553 15.30 -0.39 -5.25
C SER A 553 15.42 -1.68 -4.43
N HIS A 554 16.63 -2.21 -4.23
CA HIS A 554 16.83 -3.51 -3.59
C HIS A 554 17.48 -3.39 -2.21
N LYS A 555 17.08 -4.26 -1.29
CA LYS A 555 17.77 -4.48 -0.02
C LYS A 555 18.58 -5.78 -0.09
N HIS A 556 19.66 -5.87 0.68
CA HIS A 556 20.33 -7.15 0.93
C HIS A 556 19.42 -7.96 1.86
N GLU A 557 18.94 -9.11 1.42
CA GLU A 557 18.03 -9.95 2.19
C GLU A 557 18.83 -10.93 3.06
N SER A 558 19.71 -11.71 2.44
CA SER A 558 20.60 -12.67 3.08
C SER A 558 21.80 -13.00 2.19
N SER A 559 22.80 -13.67 2.76
CA SER A 559 23.86 -14.35 2.01
C SER A 559 23.91 -15.80 2.45
N ILE A 560 23.69 -16.72 1.52
CA ILE A 560 23.65 -18.16 1.78
C ILE A 560 24.93 -18.77 1.19
N PRO A 561 25.69 -19.63 1.90
CA PRO A 561 26.79 -20.37 1.29
C PRO A 561 26.28 -21.19 0.09
N LEU A 562 26.88 -21.04 -1.09
CA LEU A 562 26.29 -21.52 -2.35
C LEU A 562 25.97 -23.02 -2.31
N GLN A 563 26.84 -23.81 -1.67
CA GLN A 563 26.67 -25.26 -1.50
C GLN A 563 25.39 -25.64 -0.76
N GLU A 564 24.86 -24.79 0.13
CA GLU A 564 23.59 -25.03 0.82
C GLU A 564 22.38 -24.71 -0.08
N ALA A 565 22.49 -23.70 -0.95
CA ALA A 565 21.52 -23.44 -2.01
C ALA A 565 21.48 -24.58 -3.04
N VAL A 566 22.64 -25.13 -3.43
CA VAL A 566 22.76 -26.32 -4.28
C VAL A 566 22.07 -27.52 -3.61
N LYS A 567 22.39 -27.82 -2.34
CA LYS A 567 21.71 -28.89 -1.57
C LYS A 567 20.20 -28.70 -1.44
N ALA A 568 19.69 -27.48 -1.49
CA ALA A 568 18.24 -27.25 -1.59
C ALA A 568 17.70 -27.64 -2.97
N MET A 569 18.34 -27.17 -4.05
CA MET A 569 17.95 -27.49 -5.41
C MET A 569 18.03 -28.99 -5.73
N GLU A 570 19.05 -29.71 -5.24
CA GLU A 570 19.17 -31.17 -5.31
C GLU A 570 17.98 -31.89 -4.65
N ARG A 571 17.52 -31.38 -3.50
CA ARG A 571 16.31 -31.85 -2.79
C ARG A 571 15.00 -31.33 -3.40
N ARG A 572 15.06 -30.69 -4.58
CA ARG A 572 13.94 -30.02 -5.27
C ARG A 572 13.27 -28.91 -4.46
N GLU A 573 13.98 -28.32 -3.52
CA GLU A 573 13.56 -27.13 -2.78
C GLU A 573 14.04 -25.86 -3.48
N HIS A 574 13.14 -24.88 -3.63
CA HIS A 574 13.54 -23.57 -4.13
C HIS A 574 14.50 -22.88 -3.14
N PRO A 575 15.69 -22.41 -3.58
CA PRO A 575 16.75 -21.97 -2.66
C PRO A 575 16.40 -20.73 -1.85
N SER A 576 15.39 -19.94 -2.27
CA SER A 576 14.87 -18.82 -1.46
C SER A 576 14.26 -19.27 -0.12
N LYS A 577 13.95 -20.56 0.08
CA LYS A 577 13.55 -21.09 1.40
C LYS A 577 14.62 -20.87 2.48
N LEU A 578 15.88 -20.65 2.08
CA LEU A 578 17.01 -20.45 3.00
C LEU A 578 17.21 -18.99 3.43
N THR A 579 16.53 -17.99 2.86
CA THR A 579 16.83 -16.58 3.15
C THR A 579 16.51 -16.18 4.59
N HIS A 580 15.57 -16.86 5.25
CA HIS A 580 15.27 -16.71 6.68
C HIS A 580 16.17 -17.53 7.61
N SER A 581 17.13 -18.30 7.07
CA SER A 581 18.07 -19.13 7.84
C SER A 581 19.51 -18.58 7.87
N TYR A 582 19.79 -17.52 7.12
CA TYR A 582 21.10 -16.91 7.00
C TYR A 582 21.01 -15.38 7.07
N ALA A 583 21.92 -14.77 7.81
CA ALA A 583 22.09 -13.33 7.84
C ALA A 583 22.80 -12.80 6.57
N THR A 584 22.90 -11.48 6.45
CA THR A 584 23.54 -10.79 5.31
C THR A 584 25.06 -10.99 5.25
N ASP A 585 25.70 -11.45 6.32
CA ASP A 585 27.15 -11.72 6.41
C ASP A 585 27.53 -13.17 6.03
N GLY A 586 26.54 -14.05 5.82
CA GLY A 586 26.76 -15.49 5.65
C GLY A 586 26.55 -16.33 6.92
N THR A 587 26.30 -15.71 8.08
CA THR A 587 26.11 -16.43 9.34
C THR A 587 24.76 -17.16 9.36
N TYR A 588 24.80 -18.47 9.64
CA TYR A 588 23.59 -19.27 9.86
C TYR A 588 22.90 -18.86 11.16
N THR A 589 21.67 -18.35 11.06
CA THR A 589 20.87 -17.89 12.21
C THR A 589 20.01 -19.01 12.83
N GLY A 590 20.02 -20.20 12.23
CA GLY A 590 18.98 -21.20 12.44
C GLY A 590 17.68 -20.82 11.71
N PRO A 591 16.72 -21.74 11.58
CA PRO A 591 15.37 -21.36 11.21
C PRO A 591 14.78 -20.53 12.36
N GLU A 592 14.39 -19.28 12.07
CA GLU A 592 13.41 -18.63 12.95
C GLU A 592 12.18 -19.56 13.02
N ARG A 593 11.79 -19.96 14.24
CA ARG A 593 10.37 -20.26 14.47
C ARG A 593 9.65 -18.95 14.15
N ALA A 594 8.86 -18.95 13.08
CA ALA A 594 8.17 -17.77 12.57
C ALA A 594 7.62 -16.93 13.73
N SER A 595 8.24 -15.78 13.96
CA SER A 595 7.97 -15.02 15.17
C SER A 595 6.58 -14.40 15.05
N GLU A 596 5.74 -14.56 16.08
CA GLU A 596 4.30 -14.19 16.09
C GLU A 596 4.06 -12.64 16.06
N THR A 597 5.00 -11.90 15.49
CA THR A 597 4.93 -10.48 15.16
C THR A 597 4.65 -10.23 13.66
N SER A 598 4.70 -11.25 12.79
CA SER A 598 4.04 -11.22 11.47
C SER A 598 2.56 -11.58 11.62
N GLY A 599 1.71 -10.56 11.78
CA GLY A 599 0.26 -10.75 11.89
C GLY A 599 -0.36 -11.39 10.64
N THR A 600 -0.75 -12.66 10.77
CA THR A 600 -1.50 -13.46 9.80
C THR A 600 -0.81 -13.65 8.44
N GLU A 601 0.33 -14.34 8.43
CA GLU A 601 0.78 -15.03 7.20
C GLU A 601 -0.17 -16.20 6.91
N SER A 602 -0.55 -16.34 5.64
CA SER A 602 -1.52 -17.34 5.16
C SER A 602 -0.85 -18.70 4.97
N THR A 603 -0.57 -19.42 6.05
CA THR A 603 -0.06 -20.79 6.01
C THR A 603 -1.13 -21.77 5.53
N ASP A 604 -1.39 -21.78 4.23
CA ASP A 604 -1.99 -22.90 3.48
C ASP A 604 -1.85 -22.66 1.95
N GLU A 605 -0.61 -22.73 1.45
CA GLU A 605 -0.31 -23.11 0.04
C GLU A 605 0.31 -24.55 0.00
N GLN A 606 0.26 -25.31 1.10
CA GLN A 606 0.86 -26.65 1.21
C GLN A 606 -0.14 -27.80 0.97
N LYS A 607 -1.01 -27.71 -0.05
CA LYS A 607 -1.83 -28.85 -0.50
C LYS A 607 -2.53 -28.74 -1.87
N GLU A 608 -1.85 -28.26 -2.90
CA GLU A 608 -2.27 -28.49 -4.29
C GLU A 608 -1.04 -28.71 -5.17
N GLY A 609 -0.85 -29.97 -5.60
CA GLY A 609 0.41 -30.40 -6.23
C GLY A 609 0.61 -31.93 -6.40
N GLU A 610 -0.46 -32.73 -6.31
CA GLU A 610 -0.46 -34.16 -6.67
C GLU A 610 -1.70 -34.51 -7.52
N ASN A 611 -1.79 -33.90 -8.71
CA ASN A 611 -2.30 -34.47 -9.96
C ASN A 611 -2.04 -33.49 -11.11
#